data_AF-A0A0A0EZ39-F1
#
_entry.id   AF-A0A0A0EZ39-F1
#
_cell.length_a   1.000
_cell.length_b   1.000
_cell.length_c   1.000
_cell.angle_alpha   90.00
_cell.angle_beta   90.00
_cell.angle_gamma   90.00
#
_symmetry.space_group_name_H-M   'P 1'
#
loop_
_entity.id
_entity.type
_entity.pdbx_description
1 polymer ?
#
loop_
_entity_poly.entity_id
_entity_poly.type
_entity_poly.pdbx_seq_one_letter_code
_entity_poly.pdbx_strand_id
1 'polypeptide(L)'
;MTGIVEVDRFLRPAPDLSAVKGKSAQTAVLVSDSDKYLLPSPMTVAQQLAAAIDAQILVSVGKGHFSPASGLRALPELAAWVKANIDP
;
A
#
# COMPACT_ATOMS: atom_id res chain seq x y z
N MET A 1 -12.55 -14.05 -18.54
CA MET A 1 -13.20 -14.71 -17.40
C MET A 1 -12.93 -16.20 -17.55
N THR A 2 -12.34 -16.83 -16.54
CA THR A 2 -11.85 -18.22 -16.56
C THR A 2 -12.85 -19.21 -15.97
N GLY A 3 -13.82 -18.74 -15.16
CA GLY A 3 -14.81 -19.58 -14.48
C GLY A 3 -14.31 -20.16 -13.16
N ILE A 4 -13.02 -19.97 -12.83
CA ILE A 4 -12.44 -20.30 -11.53
C ILE A 4 -12.48 -19.04 -10.66
N VAL A 5 -13.36 -19.01 -9.65
CA VAL A 5 -13.66 -17.81 -8.84
C VAL A 5 -12.41 -17.19 -8.22
N GLU A 6 -11.45 -18.01 -7.78
CA GLU A 6 -10.21 -17.56 -7.17
C GLU A 6 -9.31 -16.85 -8.18
N VAL A 7 -9.15 -17.42 -9.38
CA VAL A 7 -8.37 -16.83 -10.48
C VAL A 7 -9.05 -15.58 -11.02
N ASP A 8 -10.37 -15.60 -11.15
CA ASP A 8 -11.15 -14.47 -11.66
C ASP A 8 -11.07 -13.24 -10.74
N ARG A 9 -10.76 -13.38 -9.44
CA ARG A 9 -10.50 -12.24 -8.54
C ARG A 9 -9.19 -11.52 -8.85
N PHE A 10 -8.16 -12.24 -9.31
CA PHE A 10 -6.87 -11.66 -9.70
C PHE A 10 -6.92 -10.97 -11.08
N LEU A 11 -7.91 -11.33 -11.91
CA LEU A 11 -8.13 -10.73 -13.22
C LEU A 11 -9.09 -9.54 -13.21
N ARG A 12 -9.67 -9.20 -12.04
CA ARG A 12 -10.54 -8.03 -11.93
C ARG A 12 -9.69 -6.76 -12.06
N PRO A 13 -10.22 -5.72 -12.71
CA PRO A 13 -9.60 -4.41 -12.68
C PRO A 13 -9.45 -3.95 -11.22
N ALA A 14 -8.44 -3.11 -10.97
CA ALA A 14 -8.27 -2.48 -9.68
C ALA A 14 -9.59 -1.82 -9.23
N PRO A 15 -9.93 -1.87 -7.93
CA PRO A 15 -11.13 -1.20 -7.43
C PRO A 15 -11.05 0.30 -7.75
N ASP A 16 -12.21 0.90 -8.05
CA ASP A 16 -12.28 2.36 -8.16
C ASP A 16 -12.13 2.97 -6.76
N LEU A 17 -11.07 3.77 -6.59
CA LEU A 17 -10.74 4.43 -5.32
C LEU A 17 -11.14 5.92 -5.32
N SER A 18 -11.81 6.40 -6.37
CA SER A 18 -12.28 7.78 -6.50
C SER A 18 -13.12 8.24 -5.30
N ALA A 19 -13.94 7.35 -4.75
CA ALA A 19 -14.80 7.63 -3.59
C ALA A 19 -14.03 7.83 -2.28
N VAL A 20 -12.74 7.50 -2.21
CA VAL A 20 -11.89 7.66 -1.02
C VAL A 20 -11.01 8.90 -1.13
N LYS A 21 -10.72 9.34 -2.36
CA LYS A 21 -9.91 10.52 -2.64
C LYS A 21 -10.47 11.76 -1.95
N GLY A 22 -9.63 12.47 -1.20
CA GLY A 22 -9.98 13.72 -0.52
C GLY A 22 -10.90 13.59 0.70
N LYS A 23 -11.24 12.37 1.14
CA LYS A 23 -12.01 12.16 2.38
C LYS A 23 -11.19 12.32 3.66
N SER A 24 -9.86 12.21 3.54
CA SER A 24 -8.93 12.33 4.66
C SER A 24 -8.02 13.53 4.43
N ALA A 25 -7.74 14.30 5.48
CA ALA A 25 -6.80 15.41 5.42
C ALA A 25 -5.35 14.94 5.14
N GLN A 26 -5.03 13.71 5.55
CA GLN A 26 -3.71 13.09 5.39
C GLN A 26 -3.89 11.62 5.03
N THR A 27 -3.21 11.17 3.97
CA THR A 27 -3.20 9.77 3.54
C THR A 27 -1.78 9.36 3.17
N ALA A 28 -1.38 8.15 3.56
CA ALA A 28 -0.09 7.58 3.20
C ALA A 28 -0.24 6.13 2.73
N VAL A 29 0.59 5.75 1.76
CA VAL A 29 0.81 4.38 1.30
C VAL A 29 2.17 3.93 1.82
N LEU A 30 2.18 2.97 2.73
CA LEU A 30 3.41 2.31 3.18
C LEU A 30 3.71 1.12 2.28
N VAL A 31 4.90 1.10 1.70
CA VAL A 31 5.37 0.01 0.84
C VAL A 31 6.72 -0.50 1.31
N SER A 32 6.92 -1.81 1.28
CA SER A 32 8.22 -2.43 1.47
C SER A 32 8.91 -2.59 0.11
N ASP A 33 10.14 -2.08 -0.01
CA ASP A 33 10.90 -2.13 -1.28
C ASP A 33 11.31 -3.55 -1.71
N SER A 34 11.27 -4.49 -0.77
CA SER A 34 11.75 -5.86 -0.93
C SER A 34 10.61 -6.88 -0.99
N ASP A 35 9.36 -6.42 -1.17
CA ASP A 35 8.19 -7.28 -1.31
C ASP A 35 8.13 -7.92 -2.71
N LYS A 36 8.48 -9.20 -2.80
CA LYS A 36 8.50 -9.93 -4.08
C LYS A 36 7.11 -10.29 -4.62
N TYR A 37 6.04 -10.06 -3.87
CA TYR A 37 4.67 -10.34 -4.30
C TYR A 37 4.01 -9.15 -5.00
N LEU A 38 4.57 -7.94 -4.88
CA LEU A 38 4.05 -6.75 -5.55
C LEU A 38 4.69 -6.58 -6.93
N LEU A 39 3.88 -6.85 -7.96
CA LEU A 39 4.28 -6.76 -9.37
C LEU A 39 3.61 -5.54 -10.04
N PRO A 40 4.27 -4.91 -11.03
CA PRO A 40 5.56 -5.27 -11.62
C PRO A 40 6.77 -4.91 -10.73
N SER A 41 6.58 -3.99 -9.79
CA SER A 41 7.51 -3.74 -8.68
C SER A 41 6.75 -3.11 -7.52
N PRO A 42 7.22 -3.23 -6.26
CA PRO A 42 6.60 -2.58 -5.11
C PRO A 42 6.40 -1.08 -5.32
N MET A 43 7.42 -0.40 -5.85
CA MET A 43 7.38 1.04 -6.07
C MET A 43 6.34 1.43 -7.11
N THR A 44 6.23 0.68 -8.22
CA THR A 44 5.22 0.94 -9.25
C THR A 44 3.80 0.80 -8.69
N VAL A 45 3.55 -0.26 -7.90
CA VAL A 45 2.25 -0.48 -7.27
C VAL A 45 1.93 0.66 -6.29
N ALA A 46 2.90 1.06 -5.47
CA ALA A 46 2.74 2.15 -4.52
C ALA A 46 2.45 3.49 -5.20
N GLN A 47 3.15 3.80 -6.30
CA GLN A 47 2.94 5.02 -7.08
C GLN A 47 1.54 5.07 -7.70
N GLN A 48 1.07 3.97 -8.28
CA GLN A 48 -0.27 3.88 -8.85
C GLN A 48 -1.35 4.09 -7.78
N LEU A 49 -1.21 3.42 -6.63
CA LEU A 49 -2.14 3.55 -5.52
C LEU A 49 -2.14 4.97 -4.94
N ALA A 50 -0.96 5.53 -4.69
CA ALA A 50 -0.80 6.87 -4.14
C ALA A 50 -1.42 7.94 -5.04
N ALA A 51 -1.25 7.84 -6.36
CA ALA A 51 -1.88 8.75 -7.32
C ALA A 51 -3.41 8.63 -7.34
N ALA A 52 -3.94 7.41 -7.16
CA ALA A 52 -5.38 7.16 -7.17
C ALA A 52 -6.11 7.79 -5.97
N ILE A 53 -5.45 7.88 -4.81
CA ILE A 53 -6.06 8.34 -3.55
C ILE A 53 -5.47 9.64 -3.00
N ASP A 54 -4.54 10.27 -3.72
CA ASP A 54 -3.80 11.47 -3.27
C ASP A 54 -3.06 11.25 -1.95
N ALA A 55 -2.18 10.25 -1.94
CA ALA A 55 -1.41 9.87 -0.76
C ALA A 55 0.10 10.12 -0.92
N GLN A 56 0.76 10.31 0.21
CA GLN A 56 2.22 10.28 0.30
C GLN A 56 2.73 8.82 0.29
N ILE A 57 3.92 8.58 -0.25
CA ILE A 57 4.54 7.25 -0.23
C ILE A 57 5.57 7.18 0.90
N LEU A 58 5.44 6.17 1.75
CA LEU A 58 6.40 5.81 2.79
C LEU A 58 7.08 4.50 2.40
N VAL A 59 8.40 4.43 2.52
CA VAL A 59 9.18 3.26 2.10
C VAL A 59 9.81 2.57 3.30
N SER A 60 9.53 1.28 3.44
CA SER A 60 10.14 0.38 4.42
C SER A 60 11.27 -0.40 3.75
N VAL A 61 12.52 -0.02 4.01
CA VAL A 61 13.69 -0.60 3.35
C VAL A 61 14.02 -1.98 3.90
N GLY A 62 14.14 -2.98 3.01
CA GLY A 62 14.60 -4.34 3.33
C GLY A 62 13.59 -5.24 4.04
N LYS A 63 12.32 -4.84 4.13
CA LYS A 63 11.39 -5.41 5.12
C LYS A 63 10.54 -6.58 4.63
N GLY A 64 10.59 -6.89 3.33
CA GLY A 64 9.85 -8.00 2.70
C GLY A 64 8.33 -7.80 2.75
N HIS A 65 7.57 -8.86 2.52
CA HIS A 65 6.10 -8.81 2.53
C HIS A 65 5.52 -8.62 3.93
N PHE A 66 4.53 -7.74 4.07
CA PHE A 66 3.81 -7.56 5.33
C PHE A 66 2.76 -8.67 5.52
N SER A 67 3.18 -9.75 6.19
CA SER A 67 2.32 -10.90 6.49
C SER A 67 1.98 -10.97 7.98
N PRO A 68 0.71 -11.19 8.35
CA PRO A 68 0.33 -11.50 9.73
C PRO A 68 1.08 -12.70 10.32
N ALA A 69 1.49 -13.65 9.48
CA ALA A 69 2.25 -14.83 9.92
C ALA A 69 3.71 -14.53 10.28
N SER A 70 4.24 -13.36 9.91
CA SER A 70 5.64 -12.98 10.18
C SER A 70 5.85 -12.39 11.58
N GLY A 71 4.80 -12.35 12.41
CA GLY A 71 4.81 -11.72 13.72
C GLY A 71 4.74 -10.20 13.66
N LEU A 72 4.80 -9.56 14.83
CA LEU A 72 4.75 -8.10 14.94
C LEU A 72 6.11 -7.50 14.58
N ARG A 73 6.11 -6.52 13.68
CA ARG A 73 7.30 -5.77 13.28
C ARG A 73 7.04 -4.28 13.42
N ALA A 74 7.97 -3.58 14.04
CA ALA A 74 7.91 -2.12 14.15
C ALA A 74 8.14 -1.45 12.78
N LEU A 75 7.38 -0.39 12.53
CA LEU A 75 7.40 0.43 11.30
C LEU A 75 7.72 1.89 11.70
N PRO A 76 8.99 2.19 12.01
CA PRO A 76 9.40 3.51 12.49
C PRO A 76 9.07 4.65 11.50
N GLU A 77 9.09 4.37 10.20
CA GLU A 77 8.70 5.29 9.13
C GLU A 77 7.24 5.74 9.25
N LEU A 78 6.33 4.83 9.63
CA LEU A 78 4.93 5.16 9.85
C LEU A 78 4.77 5.99 11.12
N ALA A 79 5.47 5.61 12.21
CA ALA A 79 5.43 6.37 13.46
C ALA A 79 5.94 7.80 13.28
N ALA A 80 7.04 7.98 12.55
CA ALA A 80 7.59 9.30 12.23
C ALA A 80 6.61 10.14 11.40
N TRP A 81 5.95 9.54 10.41
CA TRP A 81 4.97 10.23 9.59
C TRP A 81 3.74 10.67 10.38
N VAL A 82 3.20 9.80 11.25
CA VAL A 82 2.07 10.13 12.14
C VAL A 82 2.42 11.31 13.04
N LYS A 83 3.60 11.28 13.66
CA LYS A 83 4.07 12.38 14.52
C LYS A 83 4.23 13.70 13.77
N ALA A 84 4.64 13.68 12.50
CA ALA A 84 4.84 14.89 11.73
C ALA A 84 3.55 15.48 11.13
N ASN A 85 2.51 14.66 10.91
CA ASN A 85 1.35 15.05 10.08
C ASN A 85 -0.01 14.91 10.77
N ILE A 86 -0.11 14.14 11.86
CA ILE A 86 -1.37 13.87 12.57
C ILE A 86 -1.35 14.43 13.99
N ASP A 87 -0.22 14.29 14.70
CA ASP A 87 -0.02 14.77 16.07
C ASP A 87 1.17 15.75 16.13
N PRO A 88 1.04 16.94 15.50
CA PRO A 88 2.15 17.90 15.38
C PRO A 88 2.59 18.52 16.70
#